data_AF-A0A2D5RZP2-F1
#
_entry.id   AF-A0A2D5RZP2-F1
#
_cell.length_a   1.000
_cell.length_b   1.000
_cell.length_c   1.000
_cell.angle_alpha   90.00
_cell.angle_beta   90.00
_cell.angle_gamma   90.00
#
_symmetry.space_group_name_H-M   'P 1'
#
loop_
_entity.id
_entity.type
_entity.pdbx_description
1 polymer ?
#
loop_
_entity_poly.entity_id
_entity_poly.type
_entity_poly.pdbx_seq_one_letter_code
_entity_poly.pdbx_strand_id
1 'polypeptide(L)'
;MILTMPFNNNTQVNFEPLTGNITAEIDDALTTGILHHVAGHNIALYAEDNKLKLQIDSKIWHFAADKLNICYQHNPETRTTQFDVTSAEGKFSVEYPAWWAAIPNYQTIEPEQDPDEDFLAYLCQILTSATIQQSLLHKWSELSP
;
A
#
# COMPACT_ATOMS: atom_id res chain seq x y z
N MET A 1 -4.06 -3.72 -19.81
CA MET A 1 -3.05 -4.46 -19.02
C MET A 1 -3.44 -4.28 -17.57
N ILE A 2 -3.96 -5.33 -16.93
CA ILE A 2 -4.39 -5.28 -15.53
C ILE A 2 -3.14 -5.59 -14.72
N LEU A 3 -2.47 -4.55 -14.23
CA LEU A 3 -1.32 -4.68 -13.34
C LEU A 3 -1.80 -5.37 -12.06
N THR A 4 -1.59 -6.67 -12.04
CA THR A 4 -1.80 -7.53 -10.89
C THR A 4 -0.53 -7.39 -10.07
N MET A 5 -0.65 -6.92 -8.82
CA MET A 5 0.43 -7.16 -7.86
C MET A 5 0.73 -8.66 -7.86
N PRO A 6 1.99 -9.08 -8.05
CA PRO A 6 2.33 -10.49 -8.18
C PRO A 6 2.09 -11.34 -6.92
N PHE A 7 1.68 -10.75 -5.79
CA PHE A 7 1.73 -11.42 -4.47
C PHE A 7 0.42 -11.51 -3.66
N ASN A 8 -0.76 -11.26 -4.25
CA ASN A 8 -1.99 -11.57 -3.51
C ASN A 8 -3.00 -12.33 -4.37
N ASN A 9 -3.27 -13.58 -3.98
CA ASN A 9 -4.22 -14.51 -4.59
C ASN A 9 -5.70 -14.07 -4.43
N ASN A 10 -5.98 -12.76 -4.42
CA ASN A 10 -7.28 -12.19 -4.03
C ASN A 10 -7.73 -12.65 -2.64
N THR A 11 -6.79 -12.87 -1.71
CA THR A 11 -7.14 -13.33 -0.36
C THR A 11 -7.88 -12.22 0.36
N GLN A 12 -9.17 -12.44 0.64
CA GLN A 12 -9.96 -11.56 1.49
C GLN A 12 -9.38 -11.57 2.90
N VAL A 13 -9.09 -10.39 3.44
CA VAL A 13 -8.60 -10.23 4.81
C VAL A 13 -9.56 -9.32 5.55
N ASN A 14 -10.13 -9.80 6.66
CA ASN A 14 -10.89 -8.92 7.54
C ASN A 14 -9.94 -8.10 8.38
N PHE A 15 -10.20 -6.81 8.40
CA PHE A 15 -9.29 -5.83 8.94
C PHE A 15 -10.00 -5.07 10.04
N GLU A 16 -9.47 -5.11 11.26
CA GLU A 16 -10.01 -4.36 12.39
C GLU A 16 -9.51 -2.90 12.32
N PRO A 17 -10.39 -1.91 12.03
CA PRO A 17 -9.95 -0.54 11.75
C PRO A 17 -9.24 0.15 12.92
N LEU A 18 -9.49 -0.29 14.15
CA LEU A 18 -8.91 0.30 15.36
C LEU A 18 -7.48 -0.18 15.65
N THR A 19 -7.14 -1.41 15.23
CA THR A 19 -5.87 -2.06 15.62
C THR A 19 -4.95 -2.33 14.44
N GLY A 20 -5.50 -2.37 13.23
CA GLY A 20 -4.76 -2.74 12.04
C GLY A 20 -4.45 -4.24 11.92
N ASN A 21 -5.12 -5.07 12.71
CA ASN A 21 -4.93 -6.52 12.72
C ASN A 21 -5.86 -7.23 11.76
N ILE A 22 -5.41 -8.39 11.26
CA ILE A 22 -6.26 -9.34 10.54
C ILE A 22 -7.11 -10.09 11.56
N THR A 23 -8.43 -10.08 11.41
CA THR A 23 -9.32 -10.95 12.16
C THR A 23 -9.70 -12.18 11.33
N ALA A 24 -9.72 -13.36 11.95
CA ALA A 24 -10.14 -14.60 11.28
C ALA A 24 -11.66 -14.75 11.22
N GLU A 25 -12.40 -13.86 11.87
CA GLU A 25 -13.86 -13.89 11.93
C GLU A 25 -14.46 -13.11 10.77
N ILE A 26 -15.24 -13.82 9.95
CA ILE A 26 -16.07 -13.29 8.86
C ILE A 26 -17.24 -12.54 9.49
N ASP A 27 -17.05 -11.25 9.77
CA ASP A 27 -18.15 -10.33 10.07
C ASP A 27 -18.77 -9.83 8.74
N ASP A 28 -20.07 -9.51 8.75
CA ASP A 28 -20.86 -9.17 7.55
C ASP A 28 -20.40 -7.86 6.88
N ALA A 29 -19.55 -7.06 7.54
CA ALA A 29 -18.89 -5.88 6.98
C ALA A 29 -17.56 -6.28 6.32
N LEU A 30 -17.63 -7.00 5.20
CA LEU A 30 -16.46 -7.42 4.43
C LEU A 30 -15.79 -6.23 3.73
N THR A 31 -14.71 -5.72 4.31
CA THR A 31 -13.84 -4.72 3.68
C THR A 31 -12.76 -5.43 2.86
N THR A 32 -12.77 -5.27 1.53
CA THR A 32 -11.81 -5.93 0.63
C THR A 32 -10.59 -5.04 0.36
N GLY A 33 -9.38 -5.59 0.49
CA GLY A 33 -8.15 -4.87 0.25
C GLY A 33 -6.88 -5.72 0.29
N ILE A 34 -5.76 -5.04 0.48
CA ILE A 34 -4.42 -5.61 0.61
C ILE A 34 -3.78 -5.10 1.90
N LEU A 35 -3.00 -5.96 2.56
CA LEU A 35 -2.26 -5.63 3.78
C LEU A 35 -0.83 -6.15 3.61
N HIS A 36 0.14 -5.33 3.99
CA HIS A 36 1.54 -5.70 4.05
C HIS A 36 2.17 -5.22 5.35
N HIS A 37 3.13 -6.00 5.86
CA HIS A 37 3.92 -5.62 7.02
C HIS A 37 5.26 -5.06 6.54
N VAL A 38 5.59 -3.83 6.91
CA VAL A 38 6.85 -3.17 6.52
C VAL A 38 7.47 -2.49 7.74
N ALA A 39 8.70 -2.90 8.07
CA ALA A 39 9.49 -2.35 9.18
C ALA A 39 8.73 -2.21 10.51
N GLY A 40 7.91 -3.22 10.86
CA GLY A 40 7.15 -3.22 12.11
C GLY A 40 5.76 -2.57 12.02
N HIS A 41 5.39 -2.01 10.86
CA HIS A 41 4.11 -1.34 10.65
C HIS A 41 3.16 -2.18 9.80
N ASN A 42 1.87 -2.14 10.14
CA ASN A 42 0.80 -2.73 9.33
C ASN A 42 0.29 -1.68 8.36
N ILE A 43 0.45 -1.93 7.05
CA ILE A 43 0.08 -0.99 6.00
C ILE A 43 -0.95 -1.65 5.10
N ALA A 44 -2.18 -1.14 5.13
CA ALA A 44 -3.30 -1.66 4.36
C ALA A 44 -3.83 -0.63 3.35
N LEU A 45 -4.24 -1.11 2.17
CA LEU A 45 -5.01 -0.35 1.21
C LEU A 45 -6.29 -1.13 0.90
N TYR A 46 -7.44 -0.50 1.08
CA TYR A 46 -8.73 -1.19 0.95
C TYR A 46 -9.81 -0.27 0.42
N ALA A 47 -10.91 -0.86 -0.07
CA ALA A 47 -12.10 -0.13 -0.46
C ALA A 47 -13.14 -0.16 0.67
N GLU A 48 -13.66 1.01 1.03
CA GLU A 48 -14.76 1.17 1.98
C GLU A 48 -15.56 2.42 1.58
N ASP A 49 -16.90 2.35 1.62
CA ASP A 49 -17.80 3.44 1.22
C ASP A 49 -17.54 3.98 -0.20
N ASN A 50 -17.21 3.09 -1.14
CA ASN A 50 -16.84 3.44 -2.51
C ASN A 50 -15.65 4.42 -2.59
N LYS A 51 -14.71 4.32 -1.65
CA LYS A 51 -13.45 5.07 -1.63
C LYS A 51 -12.28 4.17 -1.25
N LEU A 52 -11.10 4.48 -1.79
CA LEU A 52 -9.85 3.85 -1.36
C LEU A 52 -9.34 4.51 -0.07
N LYS A 53 -9.05 3.69 0.93
CA LYS A 53 -8.49 4.10 2.22
C LYS A 53 -7.13 3.43 2.39
N LEU A 54 -6.12 4.22 2.77
CA LEU A 54 -4.83 3.73 3.21
C LEU A 54 -4.81 3.79 4.72
N GLN A 55 -4.48 2.68 5.36
CA GLN A 55 -4.29 2.61 6.80
C GLN A 55 -2.86 2.21 7.11
N ILE A 56 -2.26 2.92 8.07
CA ILE A 56 -0.95 2.60 8.64
C ILE A 56 -1.13 2.54 10.15
N ASP A 57 -0.97 1.35 10.69
CA ASP A 57 -1.30 1.00 12.07
C ASP A 57 -2.76 1.42 12.40
N SER A 58 -2.96 2.41 13.26
CA SER A 58 -4.29 2.93 13.64
C SER A 58 -4.70 4.22 12.90
N LYS A 59 -3.86 4.72 11.98
CA LYS A 59 -4.15 5.96 11.24
C LYS A 59 -4.69 5.65 9.85
N ILE A 60 -5.71 6.38 9.45
CA ILE A 60 -6.40 6.21 8.16
C ILE A 60 -6.29 7.49 7.34
N TRP A 61 -6.00 7.33 6.05
CA TRP A 61 -5.94 8.38 5.04
C TRP A 61 -6.88 8.03 3.88
N HIS A 62 -7.52 9.04 3.32
CA HIS A 62 -8.22 8.89 2.04
C HIS A 62 -7.20 8.86 0.90
N PHE A 63 -7.04 7.70 0.26
CA PHE A 63 -5.96 7.46 -0.69
C PHE A 63 -6.06 8.27 -1.97
N ALA A 64 -7.29 8.62 -2.38
CA ALA A 64 -7.57 9.40 -3.58
C ALA A 64 -8.00 10.85 -3.28
N ALA A 65 -7.77 11.36 -2.06
CA ALA A 65 -8.07 12.76 -1.75
C ALA A 65 -6.97 13.69 -2.29
N ASP A 66 -7.35 14.88 -2.78
CA ASP A 66 -6.48 15.94 -3.35
C ASP A 66 -5.33 16.43 -2.43
N LYS A 67 -5.17 15.85 -1.24
CA LYS A 67 -4.22 16.29 -0.20
C LYS A 67 -3.30 15.20 0.32
N LEU A 68 -3.40 13.96 -0.18
CA LEU A 68 -2.47 12.90 0.20
C LEU A 68 -1.22 12.98 -0.69
N ASN A 69 -0.06 13.17 -0.06
CA ASN A 69 1.23 13.12 -0.72
C ASN A 69 2.00 11.90 -0.20
N ILE A 70 2.50 11.08 -1.12
CA ILE A 70 3.35 9.93 -0.82
C ILE A 70 4.71 10.15 -1.49
N CYS A 71 5.78 10.07 -0.71
CA CYS A 71 7.15 10.09 -1.21
C CYS A 71 7.78 8.72 -1.01
N TYR A 72 8.43 8.20 -2.04
CA TYR A 72 9.19 6.96 -2.01
C TYR A 72 10.55 7.24 -2.64
N GLN A 73 11.62 7.01 -1.89
CA GLN A 73 12.97 7.34 -2.33
C GLN A 73 13.99 6.31 -1.83
N HIS A 74 14.80 5.80 -2.75
CA HIS A 74 15.96 4.99 -2.40
C HIS A 74 17.13 5.85 -1.91
N ASN A 75 17.84 5.32 -0.92
CA ASN A 75 19.17 5.76 -0.53
C ASN A 75 20.20 4.69 -0.92
N PRO A 76 20.93 4.87 -2.05
CA PRO A 76 21.92 3.93 -2.53
C PRO A 76 23.08 3.67 -1.56
N GLU A 77 23.46 4.68 -0.76
CA GLU A 77 24.61 4.61 0.13
C GLU A 77 24.35 3.69 1.32
N THR A 78 23.17 3.79 1.92
CA THR A 78 22.73 2.98 3.06
C THR A 78 21.97 1.72 2.63
N ARG A 79 21.64 1.59 1.34
CA ARG A 79 20.81 0.51 0.77
C ARG A 79 19.43 0.45 1.43
N THR A 80 18.88 1.61 1.77
CA THR A 80 17.55 1.75 2.37
C THR A 80 16.58 2.42 1.40
N THR A 81 15.30 2.31 1.72
CA THR A 81 14.20 3.05 1.12
C THR A 81 13.52 3.87 2.19
N GLN A 82 13.30 5.14 1.89
CA GLN A 82 12.49 6.06 2.67
C GLN A 82 11.08 6.11 2.06
N PHE A 83 10.06 5.96 2.91
CA PHE A 83 8.66 6.15 2.55
C PHE A 83 7.99 7.14 3.49
N ASP A 84 7.36 8.16 2.92
CA ASP A 84 6.67 9.21 3.66
C ASP A 84 5.24 9.37 3.17
N VAL A 85 4.31 9.53 4.10
CA VAL A 85 2.92 9.92 3.83
C VAL A 85 2.66 11.24 4.53
N THR A 86 2.14 12.21 3.80
CA THR A 86 1.77 13.52 4.34
C THR A 86 0.40 13.94 3.84
N SER A 87 -0.47 14.35 4.76
CA SER A 87 -1.76 14.98 4.47
C SER A 87 -2.11 16.01 5.55
N ALA A 88 -3.28 16.64 5.42
CA ALA A 88 -3.83 17.47 6.49
C ALA A 88 -4.17 16.66 7.77
N GLU A 89 -4.38 15.35 7.66
CA GLU A 89 -4.74 14.45 8.77
C GLU A 89 -3.50 13.97 9.54
N GLY A 90 -2.30 14.15 8.97
CA GLY A 90 -1.05 13.88 9.67
C GLY A 90 0.10 13.48 8.76
N LYS A 91 1.13 12.94 9.40
CA LYS A 91 2.33 12.43 8.74
C LYS A 91 2.71 11.03 9.24
N PHE A 92 3.30 10.25 8.35
CA PHE A 92 3.96 8.98 8.62
C PHE A 92 5.27 8.94 7.82
N SER A 93 6.28 8.28 8.37
CA SER A 93 7.63 8.20 7.81
C SER A 93 8.28 6.91 8.29
N VAL A 94 8.85 6.13 7.37
CA VAL A 94 9.55 4.90 7.70
C VAL A 94 10.74 4.70 6.77
N GLU A 95 11.86 4.28 7.34
CA GLU A 95 13.03 3.80 6.61
C GLU A 95 13.13 2.29 6.78
N TYR A 96 13.39 1.58 5.69
CA TYR A 96 13.52 0.12 5.67
C TYR A 96 14.54 -0.32 4.62
N PRO A 97 15.07 -1.55 4.68
CA PRO A 97 15.97 -2.06 3.64
C PRO A 97 15.29 -2.04 2.27
N ALA A 98 15.96 -1.52 1.25
CA ALA A 98 15.44 -1.56 -0.11
C ALA A 98 15.27 -3.01 -0.59
N TRP A 99 14.33 -3.26 -1.51
CA TRP A 99 14.09 -4.63 -2.04
C TRP A 99 15.36 -5.27 -2.62
N TRP A 100 16.25 -4.46 -3.21
CA TRP A 100 17.54 -4.88 -3.77
C TRP A 100 18.69 -4.86 -2.75
N ALA A 101 18.46 -4.49 -1.49
CA ALA A 101 19.51 -4.32 -0.48
C ALA A 101 20.33 -5.59 -0.23
N ALA A 102 19.74 -6.77 -0.43
CA ALA A 102 20.43 -8.05 -0.30
C ALA A 102 21.16 -8.51 -1.58
N ILE A 103 20.89 -7.88 -2.73
CA ILE A 103 21.45 -8.30 -4.03
C ILE A 103 22.87 -7.72 -4.17
N PRO A 104 23.92 -8.57 -4.18
CA PRO A 104 25.29 -8.09 -4.31
C PRO A 104 25.50 -7.40 -5.66
N ASN A 105 26.20 -6.27 -5.66
CA ASN A 105 26.52 -5.49 -6.87
C ASN A 105 25.31 -5.00 -7.68
N TYR A 106 24.10 -5.00 -7.10
CA TYR A 106 22.94 -4.39 -7.75
C TYR A 106 23.22 -2.90 -7.99
N GLN A 107 23.09 -2.47 -9.25
CA GLN A 107 23.15 -1.07 -9.63
C GLN A 107 21.70 -0.59 -9.80
N THR A 108 21.34 0.51 -9.15
CA THR A 108 20.03 1.16 -9.22
C THR A 108 19.85 1.85 -10.57
N ILE A 109 19.71 1.06 -11.64
CA ILE A 109 19.53 1.58 -13.01
C ILE A 109 18.07 1.47 -13.47
N GLU A 110 17.25 0.63 -12.83
CA GLU A 110 15.90 0.31 -13.29
C GLU A 110 14.82 0.58 -12.21
N PRO A 111 14.45 1.85 -11.98
CA PRO A 111 13.36 2.22 -11.05
C PRO A 111 11.97 1.71 -11.50
N GLU A 112 11.85 1.18 -12.72
CA GLU A 112 10.60 0.65 -13.26
C GLU A 112 10.13 -0.63 -12.55
N GLN A 113 11.05 -1.38 -11.93
CA GLN A 113 10.71 -2.62 -11.21
C GLN A 113 10.22 -2.37 -9.77
N ASP A 114 10.39 -1.16 -9.23
CA ASP A 114 10.07 -0.88 -7.84
C ASP A 114 8.61 -1.24 -7.49
N PRO A 115 7.58 -0.87 -8.26
CA PRO A 115 6.19 -1.24 -7.95
C PRO A 115 5.87 -2.74 -8.02
N ASP A 116 6.71 -3.53 -8.70
CA ASP A 116 6.52 -4.98 -8.84
C ASP A 116 7.20 -5.74 -7.68
N GLU A 117 8.27 -5.17 -7.12
CA GLU A 117 9.11 -5.78 -6.08
C GLU A 117 8.88 -5.18 -4.68
N ASP A 118 8.33 -3.96 -4.60
CA ASP A 118 8.13 -3.21 -3.36
C ASP A 118 6.69 -2.71 -3.22
N PHE A 119 6.03 -3.15 -2.14
CA PHE A 119 4.66 -2.78 -1.84
C PHE A 119 4.45 -1.26 -1.69
N LEU A 120 5.42 -0.54 -1.11
CA LEU A 120 5.29 0.90 -0.90
C LEU A 120 5.55 1.70 -2.18
N ALA A 121 6.37 1.17 -3.10
CA ALA A 121 6.44 1.69 -4.46
C ALA A 121 5.13 1.46 -5.23
N TYR A 122 4.49 0.30 -5.03
CA TYR A 122 3.18 0.02 -5.62
C TYR A 122 2.12 1.03 -5.17
N LEU A 123 2.09 1.39 -3.88
CA LEU A 123 1.19 2.46 -3.40
C LEU A 123 1.44 3.78 -4.14
N CYS A 124 2.68 4.19 -4.35
CA CYS A 124 3.00 5.38 -5.14
C CYS A 124 2.47 5.30 -6.58
N GLN A 125 2.60 4.13 -7.21
CA GLN A 125 2.07 3.90 -8.56
C GLN A 125 0.53 4.02 -8.60
N ILE A 126 -0.17 3.46 -7.63
CA ILE A 126 -1.63 3.60 -7.55
C ILE A 126 -2.01 5.07 -7.37
N LEU A 127 -1.33 5.81 -6.48
CA LEU A 127 -1.64 7.21 -6.20
C LEU A 127 -1.56 8.08 -7.46
N THR A 128 -0.60 7.79 -8.35
CA THR A 128 -0.40 8.52 -9.61
C THR A 128 -1.28 8.04 -10.77
N SER A 129 -2.02 6.94 -10.60
CA SER A 129 -2.82 6.32 -11.66
C SER A 129 -4.29 6.20 -11.31
N ALA A 130 -5.09 7.16 -11.80
CA ALA A 130 -6.55 7.12 -11.66
C ALA A 130 -7.16 5.82 -12.23
N THR A 131 -6.59 5.27 -13.31
CA THR A 131 -7.04 4.01 -13.91
C THR A 131 -6.88 2.83 -12.96
N ILE A 132 -5.72 2.73 -12.27
CA ILE A 132 -5.49 1.67 -11.28
C ILE A 132 -6.43 1.86 -10.09
N GLN A 133 -6.57 3.09 -9.59
CA GLN A 133 -7.50 3.40 -8.49
C GLN A 133 -8.94 2.97 -8.80
N GLN A 134 -9.46 3.33 -9.98
CA GLN A 134 -10.82 2.96 -10.40
C GLN A 134 -10.95 1.44 -10.56
N SER A 135 -9.94 0.77 -11.10
CA SER A 135 -9.94 -0.69 -11.25
C SER A 135 -9.95 -1.41 -9.91
N LEU A 136 -9.15 -0.94 -8.94
CA LEU A 136 -9.13 -1.47 -7.58
C LEU A 136 -10.45 -1.20 -6.87
N LEU A 137 -10.96 0.02 -6.96
CA LEU A 137 -12.22 0.40 -6.33
C LEU A 137 -13.39 -0.42 -6.85
N HIS A 138 -13.50 -0.57 -8.17
CA HIS A 138 -14.52 -1.41 -8.80
C HIS A 138 -14.40 -2.86 -8.33
N LYS A 139 -13.21 -3.45 -8.44
CA LYS A 139 -12.96 -4.84 -8.06
C LYS A 139 -13.27 -5.12 -6.59
N TRP A 140 -12.92 -4.21 -5.69
CA TRP A 140 -13.09 -4.42 -4.24
C TRP A 140 -14.46 -4.02 -3.73
N SER A 141 -15.17 -3.12 -4.40
CA SER A 141 -16.54 -2.73 -4.03
C SER A 141 -17.60 -3.69 -4.59
N GLU A 142 -17.34 -4.36 -5.71
CA GLU A 142 -18.24 -5.40 -6.25
C GLU A 142 -18.23 -6.70 -5.42
N LEU A 143 -17.23 -6.86 -4.55
CA LEU A 143 -17.05 -8.03 -3.69
C LEU A 143 -17.55 -7.80 -2.26
N SER A 144 -17.97 -6.58 -1.91
CA SER A 144 -18.67 -6.30 -0.66
C SER A 144 -20.18 -6.60 -0.84
N PRO A 145 -20.79 -7.42 0.03
CA PRO A 145 -22.18 -7.87 -0.10
C PRO A 145 -23.23 -6.75 0.03
#